data_AF-A0A937PLZ5-F1
#
_entry.id   AF-A0A937PLZ5-F1
#
_cell.length_a   1.000
_cell.length_b   1.000
_cell.length_c   1.000
_cell.angle_alpha   90.00
_cell.angle_beta   90.00
_cell.angle_gamma   90.00
#
_symmetry.space_group_name_H-M   'P 1'
#
loop_
_entity.id
_entity.type
_entity.pdbx_description
1 polymer ?
#
loop_
_entity_poly.entity_id
_entity_poly.type
_entity_poly.pdbx_seq_one_letter_code
_entity_poly.pdbx_strand_id
1 'polypeptide(L)'
;MRDPAVYPRQALMNSLFAAVVLALVATLPAAAQNAVPAVIPKYDGKPAATDRPVKLYIFSGQSNSLGFGRAEGGSAHYPSIVLSADPTIKPANLPISTAGLLPHHVFVDTEGDAKGATASVYKGAHAPDTDFTKLKPAKQDTIALGDVTQDLPSVEGQHVVVVSGYLEVPMTAQHLAYSGYGDSEFAVVTINGKQVYSKTAEAPAVTEKIKLEAGKRHPFKVVYLKGGKAAFWMEAVDLKPRGSLRHVIKEKGLFPNLLDENGEWIVRNDVHVNNTYMGKGKDAPFSPMWRGGTFGPEVGFGPVIATYHDEPVILMKVDIGNRSLAWDILPPGSERYEIGDTVYAGYGDTQSSWPKAQGEPNPGGWYAGKQYDEYTASIKHVLSNFGEIYPQYKDQGYEIAGFVWWQGHKDQNDVHASRYAQNLAHLIKTWRKEFKAPDAKWVIATIAFGGWKLDGPGKKVAEAQLSVDGESGKFPEFKGNVKTIEARDFWRRAGESPKNQGFHYNHN
;
A
#
# COMPACT_ATOMS: atom_id res chain seq x y z
N MET A 1 47.95 52.82 12.77
CA MET A 1 48.93 52.59 13.86
C MET A 1 48.16 52.05 15.06
N ARG A 2 48.51 50.82 15.49
CA ARG A 2 48.23 50.11 16.76
C ARG A 2 46.83 49.54 17.07
N ASP A 3 46.83 48.21 17.08
CA ASP A 3 46.00 47.13 17.66
C ASP A 3 46.07 47.11 19.22
N PRO A 4 45.58 46.11 20.02
CA PRO A 4 44.36 45.25 20.06
C PRO A 4 43.70 45.10 21.49
N ALA A 5 42.63 44.29 21.57
CA ALA A 5 42.15 43.41 22.68
C ALA A 5 41.32 44.07 23.82
N VAL A 6 40.23 43.48 24.37
CA VAL A 6 40.02 42.09 24.84
C VAL A 6 38.50 41.76 24.92
N TYR A 7 38.11 40.59 24.39
CA TYR A 7 36.93 39.80 24.82
C TYR A 7 37.40 38.83 25.94
N PRO A 8 36.58 38.45 26.96
CA PRO A 8 35.49 37.49 26.71
C PRO A 8 34.26 37.58 27.65
N ARG A 9 33.06 37.59 27.07
CA ARG A 9 31.82 37.13 27.74
C ARG A 9 30.96 36.37 26.73
N GLN A 10 31.36 35.14 26.38
CA GLN A 10 30.51 34.24 25.60
C GLN A 10 30.54 32.77 26.07
N ALA A 11 31.28 32.45 27.13
CA ALA A 11 31.37 31.08 27.64
C ALA A 11 30.43 30.75 28.83
N LEU A 12 29.64 31.71 29.34
CA LEU A 12 28.79 31.48 30.52
C LEU A 12 27.27 31.42 30.24
N MET A 13 26.82 31.70 29.01
CA MET A 13 25.38 31.68 28.68
C MET A 13 24.90 30.35 28.08
N ASN A 14 25.80 29.50 27.57
CA ASN A 14 25.42 28.19 27.02
C ASN A 14 25.26 27.10 28.09
N SER A 15 25.80 27.29 29.30
CA SER A 15 25.70 26.32 30.40
C SER A 15 24.42 26.47 31.24
N LEU A 16 23.76 27.64 31.22
CA LEU A 16 22.48 27.83 31.93
C LEU A 16 21.27 27.34 31.11
N PHE A 17 21.30 27.46 29.79
CA PHE A 17 20.22 26.96 28.93
C PHE A 17 20.19 25.42 28.84
N ALA A 18 21.34 24.76 28.91
CA ALA A 18 21.42 23.30 28.95
C ALA A 18 20.91 22.72 30.28
N ALA A 19 21.14 23.41 31.40
CA ALA A 19 20.69 22.95 32.72
C ALA A 19 19.17 23.11 32.94
N VAL A 20 18.54 24.14 32.33
CA VAL A 20 17.09 24.36 32.46
C VAL A 20 16.28 23.42 31.55
N VAL A 21 16.83 22.99 30.41
CA VAL A 21 16.20 21.96 29.56
C VAL A 21 16.33 20.56 30.18
N LEU A 22 17.41 20.26 30.89
CA LEU A 22 17.56 18.98 31.61
C LEU A 22 16.69 18.87 32.88
N ALA A 23 16.34 19.99 33.53
CA ALA A 23 15.51 19.97 34.74
C ALA A 23 14.00 19.90 34.47
N LEU A 24 13.54 20.23 33.25
CA LEU A 24 12.12 20.20 32.87
C LEU A 24 11.64 18.85 32.30
N VAL A 25 12.52 17.87 32.16
CA VAL A 25 12.15 16.49 31.79
C VAL A 25 11.65 15.68 33.00
N ALA A 26 11.81 16.19 34.23
CA ALA A 26 11.63 15.38 35.44
C ALA A 26 10.20 15.35 36.04
N THR A 27 9.19 16.02 35.46
CA THR A 27 7.79 15.86 35.92
C THR A 27 6.78 16.04 34.78
N LEU A 28 6.86 15.19 33.76
CA LEU A 28 5.68 14.97 32.93
C LEU A 28 4.67 14.13 33.72
N PRO A 29 3.36 14.46 33.71
CA PRO A 29 2.35 13.57 34.27
C PRO A 29 2.47 12.20 33.59
N ALA A 30 2.32 11.10 34.33
CA ALA A 30 2.49 9.73 33.81
C ALA A 30 1.68 9.45 32.53
N ALA A 31 0.59 10.20 32.29
CA ALA A 31 -0.17 10.15 31.04
C ALA A 31 0.62 10.63 29.79
N ALA A 32 1.55 11.58 29.93
CA ALA A 32 2.41 12.08 28.85
C ALA A 32 3.63 11.18 28.58
N GLN A 33 4.03 10.33 29.54
CA GLN A 33 5.04 9.27 29.31
C GLN A 33 4.49 8.10 28.50
N ASN A 34 3.16 7.93 28.45
CA ASN A 34 2.48 6.82 27.79
C ASN A 34 1.96 7.13 26.38
N ALA A 35 2.22 8.32 25.83
CA ALA A 35 1.82 8.66 24.47
C ALA A 35 2.83 8.09 23.46
N VAL A 36 2.34 7.37 22.44
CA VAL A 36 3.17 6.96 21.28
C VAL A 36 3.84 8.21 20.71
N PRO A 37 5.18 8.26 20.62
CA PRO A 37 5.86 9.43 20.11
C PRO A 37 5.31 9.79 18.73
N ALA A 38 4.91 11.05 18.56
CA ALA A 38 4.46 11.55 17.25
C ALA A 38 5.56 11.38 16.18
N VAL A 39 6.82 11.40 16.62
CA VAL A 39 7.99 11.06 15.82
C VAL A 39 8.72 9.92 16.52
N ILE A 40 8.77 8.77 15.88
CA ILE A 40 9.55 7.63 16.36
C ILE A 40 11.04 8.00 16.24
N PRO A 41 11.84 7.91 17.31
CA PRO A 41 13.27 8.19 17.25
C PRO A 41 13.97 7.22 16.28
N LYS A 42 15.04 7.71 15.64
CA LYS A 42 15.95 6.84 14.90
C LYS A 42 16.67 5.91 15.88
N TYR A 43 17.00 4.71 15.40
CA TYR A 43 17.84 3.79 16.16
C TYR A 43 19.19 4.46 16.45
N ASP A 44 19.57 4.49 17.72
CA ASP A 44 20.76 5.21 18.21
C ASP A 44 21.99 4.30 18.32
N GLY A 45 21.86 3.01 17.98
CA GLY A 45 22.95 2.05 18.02
C GLY A 45 23.35 1.60 19.42
N LYS A 46 22.64 2.04 20.47
CA LYS A 46 22.98 1.64 21.84
C LYS A 46 22.72 0.14 22.06
N PRO A 47 23.55 -0.53 22.86
CA PRO A 47 23.29 -1.90 23.25
C PRO A 47 22.03 -1.96 24.13
N ALA A 48 21.24 -3.00 23.94
CA ALA A 48 20.10 -3.29 24.80
C ALA A 48 20.55 -3.70 26.21
N ALA A 49 19.69 -3.47 27.20
CA ALA A 49 19.91 -3.83 28.59
C ALA A 49 20.10 -5.34 28.74
N THR A 50 21.06 -5.77 29.56
CA THR A 50 21.40 -7.19 29.74
C THR A 50 21.05 -7.73 31.12
N ASP A 51 20.49 -6.89 31.99
CA ASP A 51 20.16 -7.17 33.39
C ASP A 51 18.68 -7.51 33.60
N ARG A 52 17.90 -7.54 32.53
CA ARG A 52 16.45 -7.79 32.53
C ARG A 52 16.08 -8.81 31.44
N PRO A 53 14.95 -9.52 31.59
CA PRO A 53 14.53 -10.52 30.61
C PRO A 53 14.23 -9.92 29.24
N VAL A 54 14.54 -10.67 28.20
CA VAL A 54 14.19 -10.32 26.81
C VAL A 54 12.68 -10.29 26.63
N LYS A 55 12.15 -9.27 25.95
CA LYS A 55 10.71 -9.11 25.71
C LYS A 55 10.30 -9.81 24.42
N LEU A 56 9.43 -10.80 24.53
CA LEU A 56 8.89 -11.56 23.41
C LEU A 56 7.49 -11.08 23.05
N TYR A 57 7.27 -10.79 21.77
CA TYR A 57 5.96 -10.52 21.20
C TYR A 57 5.62 -11.56 20.15
N ILE A 58 4.51 -12.27 20.33
CA ILE A 58 4.08 -13.33 19.42
C ILE A 58 3.08 -12.78 18.40
N PHE A 59 3.45 -12.79 17.13
CA PHE A 59 2.63 -12.37 16.00
C PHE A 59 1.97 -13.58 15.37
N SER A 60 0.64 -13.53 15.29
CA SER A 60 -0.16 -14.51 14.58
C SER A 60 -1.22 -13.84 13.73
N GLY A 61 -1.47 -14.43 12.58
CA GLY A 61 -2.20 -13.75 11.54
C GLY A 61 -2.17 -14.53 10.24
N GLN A 62 -2.65 -13.86 9.20
CA GLN A 62 -2.74 -14.40 7.86
C GLN A 62 -1.67 -13.84 6.93
N SER A 63 -1.83 -14.04 5.62
CA SER A 63 -0.88 -13.60 4.60
C SER A 63 -0.59 -12.09 4.63
N ASN A 64 -1.51 -11.25 5.14
CA ASN A 64 -1.23 -9.84 5.42
C ASN A 64 -0.18 -9.61 6.50
N SER A 65 -0.09 -10.49 7.49
CA SER A 65 1.01 -10.42 8.45
C SER A 65 2.35 -10.80 7.84
N LEU A 66 2.41 -11.44 6.67
CA LEU A 66 3.67 -11.82 6.02
C LEU A 66 4.04 -10.95 4.81
N GLY A 67 3.03 -10.39 4.15
CA GLY A 67 3.14 -9.67 2.89
C GLY A 67 2.15 -8.52 2.84
N PHE A 68 2.06 -7.75 3.92
CA PHE A 68 1.32 -6.50 3.97
C PHE A 68 1.78 -5.55 2.86
N GLY A 69 3.10 -5.51 2.59
CA GLY A 69 3.66 -4.83 1.42
C GLY A 69 5.11 -5.19 1.14
N ARG A 70 5.71 -4.48 0.17
CA ARG A 70 7.15 -4.52 -0.16
C ARG A 70 7.95 -3.30 0.26
N ALA A 71 9.10 -3.54 0.87
CA ALA A 71 10.03 -2.48 1.23
C ALA A 71 10.50 -1.72 -0.03
N GLU A 72 10.84 -2.46 -1.08
CA GLU A 72 11.38 -1.97 -2.35
C GLU A 72 10.53 -2.40 -3.56
N GLY A 73 10.79 -1.79 -4.71
CA GLY A 73 10.26 -2.26 -6.00
C GLY A 73 8.74 -2.13 -6.10
N GLY A 74 8.24 -0.89 -5.96
CA GLY A 74 6.84 -0.58 -6.28
C GLY A 74 6.52 -0.94 -7.73
N SER A 75 5.24 -1.07 -8.05
CA SER A 75 4.77 -1.25 -9.43
C SER A 75 3.82 -0.12 -9.80
N ALA A 76 3.96 0.37 -11.02
CA ALA A 76 2.90 1.14 -11.63
C ALA A 76 1.80 0.13 -12.00
N HIS A 77 0.64 0.20 -11.35
CA HIS A 77 -0.47 -0.72 -11.64
C HIS A 77 -0.80 -0.74 -13.14
N TYR A 78 -0.63 0.41 -13.79
CA TYR A 78 -0.61 0.57 -15.24
C TYR A 78 0.79 1.03 -15.68
N PRO A 79 1.47 0.31 -16.59
CA PRO A 79 2.76 0.77 -17.14
C PRO A 79 2.59 2.04 -17.98
N SER A 80 1.37 2.27 -18.46
CA SER A 80 0.95 3.48 -19.17
C SER A 80 -0.55 3.69 -19.02
N ILE A 81 -1.03 4.90 -19.32
CA ILE A 81 -2.45 5.24 -19.34
C ILE A 81 -2.78 5.84 -20.69
N VAL A 82 -3.65 5.17 -21.45
CA VAL A 82 -4.21 5.70 -22.69
C VAL A 82 -5.21 6.80 -22.35
N LEU A 83 -5.13 7.90 -23.09
CA LEU A 83 -5.99 9.06 -22.93
C LEU A 83 -6.85 9.22 -24.19
N SER A 84 -8.14 9.42 -23.98
CA SER A 84 -9.12 9.71 -25.04
C SER A 84 -9.83 11.03 -24.80
N ALA A 85 -10.09 11.79 -25.86
CA ALA A 85 -10.91 13.01 -25.79
C ALA A 85 -12.42 12.73 -25.81
N ASP A 86 -12.82 11.47 -26.05
CA ASP A 86 -14.23 11.07 -26.08
C ASP A 86 -14.88 11.29 -24.69
N PRO A 87 -15.89 12.18 -24.59
CA PRO A 87 -16.50 12.54 -23.32
C PRO A 87 -17.33 11.39 -22.69
N THR A 88 -17.61 10.33 -23.44
CA THR A 88 -18.34 9.16 -22.95
C THR A 88 -17.46 8.17 -22.19
N ILE A 89 -16.13 8.32 -22.28
CA ILE A 89 -15.17 7.42 -21.64
C ILE A 89 -15.28 7.49 -20.12
N LYS A 90 -15.45 6.31 -19.52
CA LYS A 90 -15.34 6.11 -18.07
C LYS A 90 -13.97 5.55 -17.74
N PRO A 91 -13.32 5.99 -16.65
CA PRO A 91 -12.09 5.39 -16.16
C PRO A 91 -12.19 3.87 -16.06
N ALA A 92 -11.31 3.15 -16.75
CA ALA A 92 -11.36 1.69 -16.84
C ALA A 92 -9.98 1.07 -17.10
N ASN A 93 -9.90 -0.25 -16.96
CA ASN A 93 -8.76 -1.04 -17.42
C ASN A 93 -9.01 -1.45 -18.86
N LEU A 94 -7.98 -1.40 -19.71
CA LEU A 94 -8.12 -1.95 -21.05
C LEU A 94 -8.19 -3.48 -20.99
N PRO A 95 -9.10 -4.12 -21.74
CA PRO A 95 -9.30 -5.58 -21.68
C PRO A 95 -8.16 -6.38 -22.30
N ILE A 96 -7.31 -5.74 -23.12
CA ILE A 96 -6.25 -6.37 -23.92
C ILE A 96 -4.83 -5.95 -23.51
N SER A 97 -4.70 -5.10 -22.49
CA SER A 97 -3.40 -4.66 -21.98
C SER A 97 -3.46 -4.37 -20.48
N THR A 98 -2.31 -4.19 -19.84
CA THR A 98 -2.24 -3.71 -18.47
C THR A 98 -2.36 -2.19 -18.37
N ALA A 99 -2.69 -1.48 -19.45
CA ALA A 99 -2.83 -0.02 -19.44
C ALA A 99 -4.21 0.42 -18.94
N GLY A 100 -4.22 1.60 -18.30
CA GLY A 100 -5.45 2.26 -17.89
C GLY A 100 -6.03 3.09 -19.03
N LEU A 101 -7.31 3.43 -18.96
CA LEU A 101 -7.99 4.36 -19.84
C LEU A 101 -8.56 5.51 -19.03
N LEU A 102 -8.22 6.75 -19.39
CA LEU A 102 -8.77 7.97 -18.79
C LEU A 102 -9.20 8.98 -19.86
N PRO A 103 -10.16 9.86 -19.55
CA PRO A 103 -10.46 10.99 -20.42
C PRO A 103 -9.36 12.06 -20.33
N HIS A 104 -9.14 12.77 -21.44
CA HIS A 104 -8.51 14.09 -21.47
C HIS A 104 -9.45 15.08 -22.15
N HIS A 105 -9.09 16.37 -22.17
CA HIS A 105 -9.93 17.39 -22.79
C HIS A 105 -9.20 18.16 -23.88
N VAL A 106 -9.99 18.63 -24.83
CA VAL A 106 -9.57 19.50 -25.94
C VAL A 106 -10.44 20.74 -25.91
N PHE A 107 -9.81 21.91 -25.94
CA PHE A 107 -10.46 23.22 -25.89
C PHE A 107 -10.01 24.10 -27.06
N VAL A 108 -10.91 25.00 -27.47
CA VAL A 108 -10.64 25.94 -28.57
C VAL A 108 -9.70 27.07 -28.12
N ASP A 109 -9.78 27.50 -26.85
CA ASP A 109 -9.03 28.63 -26.29
C ASP A 109 -8.47 28.32 -24.88
N THR A 110 -7.88 29.32 -24.22
CA THR A 110 -7.32 29.20 -22.85
C THR A 110 -8.26 29.63 -21.72
N GLU A 111 -9.35 30.34 -22.01
CA GLU A 111 -10.14 31.07 -20.99
C GLU A 111 -11.61 30.65 -20.92
N GLY A 112 -12.16 30.05 -21.98
CA GLY A 112 -13.54 29.56 -22.07
C GLY A 112 -13.67 28.04 -22.02
N ASP A 113 -14.90 27.53 -21.89
CA ASP A 113 -15.18 26.08 -21.80
C ASP A 113 -15.54 25.44 -23.15
N ALA A 114 -15.37 26.17 -24.25
CA ALA A 114 -15.67 25.69 -25.60
C ALA A 114 -14.81 24.45 -25.93
N LYS A 115 -15.48 23.29 -26.05
CA LYS A 115 -14.87 22.00 -26.33
C LYS A 115 -14.57 21.85 -27.82
N GLY A 116 -13.51 21.10 -28.12
CA GLY A 116 -13.09 20.80 -29.47
C GLY A 116 -11.87 21.61 -29.90
N ALA A 117 -11.53 21.52 -31.18
CA ALA A 117 -10.39 22.16 -31.79
C ALA A 117 -10.81 22.93 -33.05
N THR A 118 -10.09 23.99 -33.38
CA THR A 118 -10.28 24.71 -34.64
C THR A 118 -9.56 23.97 -35.75
N ALA A 119 -10.31 23.56 -36.78
CA ALA A 119 -9.79 22.93 -37.99
C ALA A 119 -9.86 23.91 -39.16
N SER A 120 -8.71 24.21 -39.76
CA SER A 120 -8.55 25.14 -40.88
C SER A 120 -8.06 24.40 -42.12
N VAL A 121 -8.77 24.54 -43.24
CA VAL A 121 -8.45 23.87 -44.51
C VAL A 121 -7.77 24.85 -45.45
N TYR A 122 -6.60 24.50 -45.97
CA TYR A 122 -5.81 25.29 -46.91
C TYR A 122 -5.67 24.55 -48.24
N LYS A 123 -5.97 25.22 -49.36
CA LYS A 123 -5.82 24.61 -50.70
C LYS A 123 -4.35 24.45 -51.07
N GLY A 124 -4.03 23.38 -51.80
CA GLY A 124 -2.70 23.06 -52.29
C GLY A 124 -2.02 21.92 -51.53
N ALA A 125 -0.86 21.50 -52.03
CA ALA A 125 0.01 20.52 -51.39
C ALA A 125 0.71 21.12 -50.15
N HIS A 126 1.04 20.28 -49.16
CA HIS A 126 1.88 20.68 -48.05
C HIS A 126 3.33 20.92 -48.52
N ALA A 127 3.91 22.07 -48.16
CA ALA A 127 5.35 22.28 -48.17
C ALA A 127 5.88 22.33 -46.72
N PRO A 128 7.02 21.70 -46.40
CA PRO A 128 7.52 21.56 -45.02
C PRO A 128 7.61 22.88 -44.24
N ASP A 129 8.02 23.96 -44.91
CA ASP A 129 8.24 25.28 -44.28
C ASP A 129 7.02 26.22 -44.39
N THR A 130 5.83 25.67 -44.65
CA THR A 130 4.62 26.47 -44.80
C THR A 130 4.22 27.12 -43.47
N ASP A 131 4.26 28.45 -43.43
CA ASP A 131 3.73 29.23 -42.31
C ASP A 131 2.22 29.50 -42.49
N PHE A 132 1.41 28.57 -42.00
CA PHE A 132 -0.06 28.65 -42.07
C PHE A 132 -0.66 29.88 -41.36
N THR A 133 0.08 30.53 -40.46
CA THR A 133 -0.41 31.76 -39.79
C THR A 133 -0.49 32.96 -40.72
N LYS A 134 0.23 32.92 -41.85
CA LYS A 134 0.22 33.96 -42.89
C LYS A 134 -0.77 33.68 -44.03
N LEU A 135 -1.47 32.56 -43.97
CA LEU A 135 -2.40 32.12 -45.01
C LEU A 135 -3.85 32.28 -44.55
N LYS A 136 -4.74 32.61 -45.49
CA LYS A 136 -6.18 32.62 -45.24
C LYS A 136 -6.76 31.22 -45.50
N PRO A 137 -7.45 30.60 -44.52
CA PRO A 137 -8.07 29.28 -44.74
C PRO A 137 -9.24 29.39 -45.72
N ALA A 138 -9.41 28.34 -46.53
CA ALA A 138 -10.55 28.19 -47.44
C ALA A 138 -11.83 27.77 -46.70
N LYS A 139 -11.67 27.03 -45.59
CA LYS A 139 -12.75 26.61 -44.70
C LYS A 139 -12.22 26.55 -43.27
N GLN A 140 -13.06 26.85 -42.30
CA GLN A 140 -12.73 26.75 -40.88
C GLN A 140 -13.93 26.23 -40.12
N ASP A 141 -13.73 25.14 -39.37
CA ASP A 141 -14.78 24.47 -38.57
C ASP A 141 -14.25 24.21 -37.15
N THR A 142 -15.18 24.01 -36.20
CA THR A 142 -14.84 23.43 -34.89
C THR A 142 -15.11 21.93 -34.94
N ILE A 143 -14.14 21.11 -34.51
CA ILE A 143 -14.22 19.65 -34.54
C ILE A 143 -14.00 19.04 -33.15
N ALA A 144 -14.62 17.89 -32.88
CA ALA A 144 -14.32 17.06 -31.72
C ALA A 144 -13.09 16.19 -32.04
N LEU A 145 -11.90 16.76 -31.83
CA LEU A 145 -10.65 16.02 -32.00
C LEU A 145 -10.57 14.86 -31.01
N GLY A 146 -10.29 13.65 -31.51
CA GLY A 146 -10.28 12.39 -30.77
C GLY A 146 -11.49 11.50 -31.05
N ASP A 147 -12.54 12.03 -31.70
CA ASP A 147 -13.68 11.24 -32.16
C ASP A 147 -13.34 10.53 -33.48
N VAL A 148 -13.34 9.20 -33.45
CA VAL A 148 -13.04 8.35 -34.62
C VAL A 148 -14.14 8.34 -35.68
N THR A 149 -15.35 8.75 -35.29
CA THR A 149 -16.49 8.82 -36.21
C THR A 149 -16.45 10.10 -37.02
N GLN A 150 -15.89 11.17 -36.47
CA GLN A 150 -15.81 12.48 -37.11
C GLN A 150 -14.75 12.54 -38.21
N ASP A 151 -15.13 13.04 -39.38
CA ASP A 151 -14.22 13.35 -40.48
C ASP A 151 -13.56 14.72 -40.31
N LEU A 152 -12.30 14.83 -40.74
CA LEU A 152 -11.63 16.12 -40.92
C LEU A 152 -12.33 16.91 -42.04
N PRO A 153 -12.45 18.24 -41.92
CA PRO A 153 -13.05 19.06 -42.95
C PRO A 153 -12.21 19.03 -44.23
N SER A 154 -12.88 19.01 -45.38
CA SER A 154 -12.25 18.94 -46.69
C SER A 154 -12.81 19.98 -47.65
N VAL A 155 -12.06 20.22 -48.73
CA VAL A 155 -12.47 21.02 -49.89
C VAL A 155 -12.13 20.26 -51.17
N GLU A 156 -12.75 20.63 -52.29
CA GLU A 156 -12.43 20.04 -53.60
C GLU A 156 -10.97 20.35 -54.00
N GLY A 157 -10.29 19.32 -54.50
CA GLY A 157 -8.88 19.38 -54.86
C GLY A 157 -7.93 19.07 -53.69
N GLN A 158 -6.63 19.10 -53.97
CA GLN A 158 -5.60 18.87 -52.97
C GLN A 158 -5.64 19.96 -51.88
N HIS A 159 -5.56 19.56 -50.61
CA HIS A 159 -5.61 20.47 -49.48
C HIS A 159 -4.87 19.91 -48.26
N VAL A 160 -4.57 20.80 -47.31
CA VAL A 160 -3.98 20.49 -46.00
C VAL A 160 -4.95 20.93 -44.91
N VAL A 161 -5.12 20.11 -43.87
CA VAL A 161 -5.94 20.45 -42.71
C VAL A 161 -5.02 20.73 -41.53
N VAL A 162 -5.14 21.93 -40.94
CA VAL A 162 -4.43 22.30 -39.72
C VAL A 162 -5.45 22.36 -38.58
N VAL A 163 -5.26 21.52 -37.57
CA VAL A 163 -6.08 21.50 -36.36
C VAL A 163 -5.28 22.10 -35.23
N SER A 164 -5.86 23.04 -34.49
CA SER A 164 -5.21 23.69 -33.35
C SER A 164 -6.18 23.94 -32.20
N GLY A 165 -5.62 24.02 -31.00
CA GLY A 165 -6.37 24.25 -29.77
C GLY A 165 -5.50 23.99 -28.56
N TYR A 166 -6.11 23.59 -27.46
CA TYR A 166 -5.46 23.34 -26.18
C TYR A 166 -5.83 21.99 -25.61
N LEU A 167 -4.82 21.24 -25.16
CA LEU A 167 -4.98 19.98 -24.45
C LEU A 167 -4.96 20.22 -22.95
N GLU A 168 -5.85 19.55 -22.22
CA GLU A 168 -5.77 19.46 -20.76
C GLU A 168 -5.70 17.98 -20.38
N VAL A 169 -4.63 17.61 -19.68
CA VAL A 169 -4.34 16.22 -19.28
C VAL A 169 -4.78 15.96 -17.83
N PRO A 170 -5.26 14.75 -17.50
CA PRO A 170 -5.73 14.44 -16.15
C PRO A 170 -4.60 14.26 -15.13
N MET A 171 -3.34 14.19 -15.58
CA MET A 171 -2.18 14.00 -14.70
C MET A 171 -0.91 14.64 -15.25
N THR A 172 -0.04 15.06 -14.34
CA THR A 172 1.32 15.47 -14.67
C THR A 172 2.20 14.24 -14.91
N ALA A 173 2.65 14.03 -16.16
CA ALA A 173 3.46 12.89 -16.57
C ALA A 173 4.22 13.18 -17.87
N GLN A 174 5.07 12.24 -18.29
CA GLN A 174 5.52 12.18 -19.69
C GLN A 174 4.37 11.66 -20.54
N HIS A 175 4.18 12.25 -21.72
CA HIS A 175 3.12 11.88 -22.64
C HIS A 175 3.69 11.61 -24.03
N LEU A 176 3.09 10.65 -24.72
CA LEU A 176 3.19 10.45 -26.16
C LEU A 176 1.87 10.90 -26.80
N ALA A 177 1.94 11.40 -28.02
CA ALA A 177 0.78 11.80 -28.81
C ALA A 177 0.84 11.12 -30.17
N TYR A 178 -0.33 10.78 -30.70
CA TYR A 178 -0.47 10.03 -31.94
C TYR A 178 -1.56 10.66 -32.80
N SER A 179 -1.25 10.82 -34.08
CA SER A 179 -2.25 11.27 -35.05
C SER A 179 -3.02 10.06 -35.57
N GLY A 180 -4.33 10.06 -35.31
CA GLY A 180 -5.35 9.15 -35.83
C GLY A 180 -4.99 7.73 -36.29
N TYR A 181 -5.62 7.32 -37.39
CA TYR A 181 -5.46 6.03 -38.07
C TYR A 181 -5.75 6.18 -39.58
N GLY A 182 -5.26 5.25 -40.42
CA GLY A 182 -5.41 5.36 -41.87
C GLY A 182 -4.76 6.65 -42.37
N ASP A 183 -5.37 7.39 -43.29
CA ASP A 183 -4.77 8.61 -43.85
C ASP A 183 -4.49 9.71 -42.82
N SER A 184 -5.23 9.74 -41.71
CA SER A 184 -5.06 10.74 -40.64
C SER A 184 -3.78 10.53 -39.82
N GLU A 185 -3.10 9.40 -39.99
CA GLU A 185 -1.79 9.16 -39.38
C GLU A 185 -0.68 9.94 -40.06
N PHE A 186 -0.84 10.34 -41.33
CA PHE A 186 0.13 11.15 -42.05
C PHE A 186 0.00 12.59 -41.60
N ALA A 187 0.69 12.94 -40.51
CA ALA A 187 0.59 14.24 -39.89
C ALA A 187 1.85 14.62 -39.12
N VAL A 188 1.96 15.92 -38.82
CA VAL A 188 2.94 16.48 -37.88
C VAL A 188 2.19 17.07 -36.69
N VAL A 189 2.48 16.60 -35.48
CA VAL A 189 1.89 17.12 -34.23
C VAL A 189 2.94 17.90 -33.46
N THR A 190 2.57 19.10 -33.06
CA THR A 190 3.34 19.98 -32.18
C THR A 190 2.54 20.25 -30.91
N ILE A 191 3.16 20.14 -29.74
CA ILE A 191 2.58 20.52 -28.44
C ILE A 191 3.56 21.46 -27.74
N ASN A 192 3.09 22.60 -27.23
CA ASN A 192 3.93 23.65 -26.63
C ASN A 192 5.10 24.08 -27.53
N GLY A 193 4.88 24.09 -28.86
CA GLY A 193 5.92 24.42 -29.85
C GLY A 193 6.94 23.30 -30.13
N LYS A 194 6.90 22.18 -29.42
CA LYS A 194 7.75 21.01 -29.66
C LYS A 194 7.04 20.02 -30.58
N GLN A 195 7.70 19.57 -31.66
CA GLN A 195 7.20 18.44 -32.46
C GLN A 195 7.25 17.16 -31.63
N VAL A 196 6.12 16.48 -31.48
CA VAL A 196 5.97 15.27 -30.66
C VAL A 196 5.56 14.04 -31.47
N TYR A 197 5.05 14.24 -32.69
CA TYR A 197 4.73 13.18 -33.63
C TYR A 197 4.99 13.66 -35.05
N SER A 198 5.51 12.78 -35.90
CA SER A 198 5.56 13.00 -37.35
C SER A 198 5.46 11.68 -38.10
N LYS A 199 4.67 11.64 -39.17
CA LYS A 199 4.67 10.57 -40.17
C LYS A 199 4.37 11.18 -41.53
N THR A 200 5.19 10.86 -42.53
CA THR A 200 5.02 11.32 -43.92
C THR A 200 4.95 10.13 -44.87
N ALA A 201 4.80 10.37 -46.17
CA ALA A 201 4.84 9.27 -47.14
C ALA A 201 6.24 8.67 -47.27
N GLU A 202 7.27 9.45 -46.95
CA GLU A 202 8.70 9.13 -47.11
C GLU A 202 9.31 8.60 -45.81
N ALA A 203 8.72 8.90 -44.65
CA ALA A 203 9.27 8.57 -43.34
C ALA A 203 8.23 7.87 -42.44
N PRO A 204 8.63 6.83 -41.69
CA PRO A 204 7.75 6.16 -40.73
C PRO A 204 7.40 7.08 -39.56
N ALA A 205 6.43 6.65 -38.75
CA ALA A 205 6.04 7.39 -37.56
C ALA A 205 7.19 7.52 -36.55
N VAL A 206 7.46 8.74 -36.12
CA VAL A 206 8.36 9.08 -35.02
C VAL A 206 7.54 9.74 -33.92
N THR A 207 7.77 9.33 -32.67
CA THR A 207 7.15 9.93 -31.49
C THR A 207 8.21 10.39 -30.50
N GLU A 208 7.95 11.52 -29.86
CA GLU A 208 8.78 12.04 -28.78
C GLU A 208 7.96 12.28 -27.52
N LYS A 209 8.57 11.97 -26.37
CA LYS A 209 7.98 12.27 -25.06
C LYS A 209 7.93 13.77 -24.82
N ILE A 210 6.83 14.21 -24.22
CA ILE A 210 6.67 15.57 -23.71
C ILE A 210 6.07 15.54 -22.30
N LYS A 211 6.65 16.33 -21.39
CA LYS A 211 6.06 16.50 -20.06
C LYS A 211 4.90 17.49 -20.15
N LEU A 212 3.71 17.06 -19.73
CA LEU A 212 2.51 17.90 -19.62
C LEU A 212 2.08 17.93 -18.15
N GLU A 213 1.44 19.02 -17.75
CA GLU A 213 1.06 19.32 -16.37
C GLU A 213 -0.46 19.33 -16.24
N ALA A 214 -0.97 18.59 -15.25
CA ALA A 214 -2.40 18.63 -14.95
C ALA A 214 -2.85 20.03 -14.50
N GLY A 215 -4.07 20.40 -14.88
CA GLY A 215 -4.64 21.72 -14.56
C GLY A 215 -4.07 22.87 -15.41
N LYS A 216 -3.27 22.58 -16.44
CA LYS A 216 -2.81 23.55 -17.43
C LYS A 216 -3.31 23.20 -18.82
N ARG A 217 -3.65 24.24 -19.59
CA ARG A 217 -3.97 24.13 -21.02
C ARG A 217 -2.69 24.24 -21.85
N HIS A 218 -2.41 23.20 -22.62
CA HIS A 218 -1.22 23.07 -23.45
C HIS A 218 -1.58 23.30 -24.92
N PRO A 219 -1.09 24.38 -25.57
CA PRO A 219 -1.36 24.60 -26.98
C PRO A 219 -0.82 23.44 -27.83
N PHE A 220 -1.63 22.98 -28.78
CA PHE A 220 -1.23 21.98 -29.75
C PHE A 220 -1.61 22.41 -31.17
N LYS A 221 -0.92 21.81 -32.14
CA LYS A 221 -1.18 21.93 -33.56
C LYS A 221 -0.94 20.59 -34.24
N VAL A 222 -1.89 20.13 -35.05
CA VAL A 222 -1.76 18.98 -35.94
C VAL A 222 -1.85 19.48 -37.37
N VAL A 223 -0.88 19.11 -38.20
CA VAL A 223 -0.91 19.36 -39.65
C VAL A 223 -1.13 18.01 -40.33
N TYR A 224 -2.34 17.76 -40.84
CA TYR A 224 -2.70 16.54 -41.54
C TYR A 224 -2.35 16.65 -43.04
N LEU A 225 -1.64 15.64 -43.56
CA LEU A 225 -1.10 15.64 -44.91
C LEU A 225 -1.99 14.94 -45.94
N LYS A 226 -2.91 14.07 -45.50
CA LYS A 226 -3.81 13.29 -46.39
C LYS A 226 -5.30 13.37 -46.03
N GLY A 227 -5.68 14.03 -44.94
CA GLY A 227 -7.07 14.08 -44.45
C GLY A 227 -7.47 12.82 -43.67
N GLY A 228 -8.75 12.46 -43.66
CA GLY A 228 -9.27 11.28 -42.95
C GLY A 228 -10.07 11.63 -41.69
N LYS A 229 -9.97 10.78 -40.65
CA LYS A 229 -10.72 10.96 -39.40
C LYS A 229 -10.05 11.95 -38.46
N ALA A 230 -10.84 12.63 -37.64
CA ALA A 230 -10.39 13.49 -36.55
C ALA A 230 -9.86 12.69 -35.34
N ALA A 231 -9.36 11.47 -35.55
CA ALA A 231 -8.84 10.62 -34.51
C ALA A 231 -7.53 11.20 -33.93
N PHE A 232 -7.40 11.12 -32.62
CA PHE A 232 -6.25 11.60 -31.87
C PHE A 232 -6.22 10.89 -30.52
N TRP A 233 -5.06 10.35 -30.15
CA TRP A 233 -4.89 9.63 -28.90
C TRP A 233 -3.58 10.04 -28.25
N MET A 234 -3.57 10.02 -26.93
CA MET A 234 -2.36 10.25 -26.15
C MET A 234 -2.14 9.10 -25.18
N GLU A 235 -0.91 8.98 -24.69
CA GLU A 235 -0.56 7.99 -23.69
C GLU A 235 0.32 8.65 -22.63
N ALA A 236 -0.08 8.57 -21.36
CA ALA A 236 0.79 8.92 -20.24
C ALA A 236 1.73 7.74 -19.95
N VAL A 237 3.03 8.01 -20.00
CA VAL A 237 4.12 7.03 -19.90
C VAL A 237 5.11 7.42 -18.81
N ASP A 238 6.09 6.55 -18.53
CA ASP A 238 7.07 6.69 -17.45
C ASP A 238 6.41 6.95 -16.08
N LEU A 239 5.27 6.32 -15.86
CA LEU A 239 4.52 6.45 -14.62
C LEU A 239 5.38 5.88 -13.49
N LYS A 240 5.72 6.73 -12.52
CA LYS A 240 6.52 6.31 -11.37
C LYS A 240 5.81 5.17 -10.65
N PRO A 241 6.50 4.05 -10.37
CA PRO A 241 5.95 3.01 -9.53
C PRO A 241 5.61 3.60 -8.17
N ARG A 242 4.34 3.47 -7.76
CA ARG A 242 3.88 3.94 -6.46
C ARG A 242 3.92 2.80 -5.46
N GLY A 243 3.68 3.12 -4.20
CA GLY A 243 3.26 2.18 -3.18
C GLY A 243 4.34 1.47 -2.37
N SER A 244 5.60 1.32 -2.81
CA SER A 244 6.65 0.76 -1.93
C SER A 244 6.84 1.56 -0.63
N LEU A 245 7.35 0.90 0.42
CA LEU A 245 7.64 1.59 1.67
C LEU A 245 8.69 2.68 1.44
N ARG A 246 9.68 2.42 0.58
CA ARG A 246 10.63 3.43 0.13
C ARG A 246 9.97 4.63 -0.54
N HIS A 247 9.01 4.38 -1.44
CA HIS A 247 8.24 5.45 -2.09
C HIS A 247 7.47 6.28 -1.06
N VAL A 248 6.78 5.62 -0.12
CA VAL A 248 6.05 6.30 0.96
C VAL A 248 6.98 7.17 1.81
N ILE A 249 8.18 6.67 2.15
CA ILE A 249 9.14 7.44 2.95
C ILE A 249 9.70 8.63 2.14
N LYS A 250 10.21 8.39 0.92
CA LYS A 250 10.90 9.43 0.14
C LYS A 250 9.96 10.49 -0.45
N GLU A 251 8.76 10.11 -0.87
CA GLU A 251 7.84 11.04 -1.54
C GLU A 251 6.78 11.63 -0.59
N LYS A 252 6.44 10.93 0.51
CA LYS A 252 5.45 11.44 1.50
C LYS A 252 6.06 11.85 2.84
N GLY A 253 7.34 11.57 3.10
CA GLY A 253 8.02 11.92 4.35
C GLY A 253 7.55 11.14 5.58
N LEU A 254 6.84 10.02 5.39
CA LEU A 254 6.34 9.19 6.49
C LEU A 254 7.38 8.16 6.91
N PHE A 255 7.41 7.79 8.20
CA PHE A 255 8.32 6.78 8.77
C PHE A 255 9.82 7.02 8.50
N PRO A 256 10.33 8.25 8.70
CA PRO A 256 11.74 8.57 8.44
C PRO A 256 12.72 7.79 9.34
N ASN A 257 12.23 7.22 10.44
CA ASN A 257 12.97 6.39 11.39
C ASN A 257 13.40 5.02 10.83
N LEU A 258 12.94 4.66 9.64
CA LEU A 258 13.32 3.41 8.97
C LEU A 258 14.55 3.56 8.06
N LEU A 259 14.99 4.81 7.79
CA LEU A 259 16.14 5.11 6.94
C LEU A 259 17.27 5.76 7.73
N ASP A 260 18.50 5.37 7.40
CA ASP A 260 19.70 6.03 7.89
C ASP A 260 19.93 7.38 7.17
N GLU A 261 21.04 8.06 7.47
CA GLU A 261 21.40 9.34 6.87
C GLU A 261 21.74 9.25 5.37
N ASN A 262 22.14 8.06 4.90
CA ASN A 262 22.43 7.78 3.50
C ASN A 262 21.15 7.39 2.71
N GLY A 263 20.02 7.24 3.39
CA GLY A 263 18.77 6.79 2.81
C GLY A 263 18.66 5.26 2.66
N GLU A 264 19.52 4.51 3.34
CA GLU A 264 19.51 3.05 3.38
C GLU A 264 18.64 2.52 4.52
N TRP A 265 18.19 1.27 4.41
CA TRP A 265 17.36 0.66 5.45
C TRP A 265 18.15 0.49 6.75
N ILE A 266 17.59 0.98 7.86
CA ILE A 266 18.18 0.73 9.18
C ILE A 266 18.09 -0.77 9.52
N VAL A 267 19.15 -1.26 10.13
CA VAL A 267 19.21 -2.55 10.81
C VAL A 267 19.30 -2.29 12.31
N ARG A 268 18.38 -2.89 13.07
CA ARG A 268 18.31 -2.80 14.54
C ARG A 268 18.79 -4.11 15.16
N ASN A 269 19.75 -4.03 16.07
CA ASN A 269 20.27 -5.20 16.80
C ASN A 269 19.60 -5.37 18.17
N ASP A 270 18.90 -4.35 18.65
CA ASP A 270 18.07 -4.38 19.86
C ASP A 270 16.66 -4.96 19.62
N VAL A 271 16.29 -5.13 18.34
CA VAL A 271 15.05 -5.76 17.92
C VAL A 271 15.37 -6.89 16.95
N HIS A 272 14.84 -8.07 17.20
CA HIS A 272 14.98 -9.24 16.35
C HIS A 272 13.62 -9.68 15.80
N VAL A 273 13.63 -10.27 14.61
CA VAL A 273 12.44 -10.90 14.01
C VAL A 273 12.72 -12.38 13.79
N ASN A 274 12.01 -13.21 14.53
CA ASN A 274 12.12 -14.66 14.44
C ASN A 274 11.02 -15.20 13.52
N ASN A 275 11.39 -15.84 12.42
CA ASN A 275 10.47 -16.53 11.53
C ASN A 275 10.09 -17.91 12.11
N THR A 276 9.34 -17.87 13.21
CA THR A 276 9.11 -18.99 14.13
C THR A 276 8.49 -20.19 13.45
N TYR A 277 7.43 -20.01 12.67
CA TYR A 277 6.76 -21.13 11.98
C TYR A 277 7.35 -21.38 10.59
N MET A 278 7.16 -20.43 9.65
CA MET A 278 7.54 -20.60 8.23
C MET A 278 9.05 -20.75 8.01
N GLY A 279 9.87 -20.11 8.85
CA GLY A 279 11.32 -20.18 8.80
C GLY A 279 11.93 -21.16 9.79
N LYS A 280 11.10 -21.96 10.47
CA LYS A 280 11.53 -22.96 11.47
C LYS A 280 12.46 -22.37 12.54
N GLY A 281 12.10 -21.20 13.06
CA GLY A 281 12.87 -20.54 14.11
C GLY A 281 14.06 -19.70 13.62
N LYS A 282 14.24 -19.51 12.30
CA LYS A 282 15.29 -18.63 11.76
C LYS A 282 15.11 -17.20 12.28
N ASP A 283 16.20 -16.66 12.84
CA ASP A 283 16.25 -15.31 13.39
C ASP A 283 17.05 -14.34 12.51
N ALA A 284 16.74 -13.04 12.64
CA ALA A 284 17.56 -11.96 12.11
C ALA A 284 17.34 -10.66 12.91
N PRO A 285 18.35 -9.77 12.98
CA PRO A 285 18.16 -8.38 13.37
C PRO A 285 17.04 -7.73 12.55
N PHE A 286 16.27 -6.84 13.17
CA PHE A 286 15.16 -6.18 12.51
C PHE A 286 15.67 -5.27 11.38
N SER A 287 15.02 -5.39 10.23
CA SER A 287 15.13 -4.45 9.11
C SER A 287 13.86 -4.58 8.27
N PRO A 288 13.38 -3.53 7.58
CA PRO A 288 12.30 -3.69 6.60
C PRO A 288 12.59 -4.73 5.50
N MET A 289 13.85 -5.10 5.31
CA MET A 289 14.31 -6.12 4.36
C MET A 289 14.45 -7.54 4.95
N TRP A 290 14.12 -7.76 6.23
CA TRP A 290 14.39 -9.03 6.94
C TRP A 290 13.87 -10.29 6.21
N ARG A 291 12.78 -10.15 5.44
CA ARG A 291 12.16 -11.21 4.64
C ARG A 291 12.32 -11.02 3.12
N GLY A 292 13.47 -10.50 2.68
CA GLY A 292 13.79 -10.37 1.25
C GLY A 292 12.91 -9.36 0.52
N GLY A 293 12.45 -8.33 1.23
CA GLY A 293 11.73 -7.19 0.65
C GLY A 293 10.21 -7.23 0.78
N THR A 294 9.59 -8.31 1.28
CA THR A 294 8.20 -8.27 1.78
C THR A 294 8.17 -8.04 3.28
N PHE A 295 7.14 -7.38 3.79
CA PHE A 295 6.99 -7.13 5.23
C PHE A 295 5.54 -7.18 5.67
N GLY A 296 5.33 -7.35 6.98
CA GLY A 296 4.05 -7.27 7.67
C GLY A 296 3.99 -6.14 8.71
N PRO A 297 3.02 -6.18 9.64
CA PRO A 297 2.86 -5.14 10.65
C PRO A 297 4.06 -5.02 11.61
N GLU A 298 4.95 -6.02 11.65
CA GLU A 298 6.17 -5.98 12.46
C GLU A 298 7.08 -4.80 12.09
N VAL A 299 7.04 -4.30 10.85
CA VAL A 299 7.84 -3.13 10.43
C VAL A 299 7.38 -1.83 11.09
N GLY A 300 6.08 -1.69 11.34
CA GLY A 300 5.56 -0.57 12.13
C GLY A 300 5.67 -0.81 13.63
N PHE A 301 5.43 -2.05 14.08
CA PHE A 301 5.38 -2.39 15.49
C PHE A 301 6.76 -2.41 16.17
N GLY A 302 7.74 -3.08 15.57
CA GLY A 302 9.07 -3.31 16.17
C GLY A 302 9.77 -2.03 16.57
N PRO A 303 9.89 -1.04 15.65
CA PRO A 303 10.56 0.21 15.99
C PRO A 303 9.85 1.01 17.09
N VAL A 304 8.52 0.98 17.12
CA VAL A 304 7.71 1.68 18.13
C VAL A 304 7.86 1.00 19.48
N ILE A 305 7.69 -0.31 19.57
CA ILE A 305 7.72 -0.99 20.87
C ILE A 305 9.11 -0.89 21.52
N ALA A 306 10.16 -0.89 20.70
CA ALA A 306 11.52 -0.71 21.16
C ALA A 306 11.87 0.75 21.55
N THR A 307 10.94 1.70 21.47
CA THR A 307 11.11 3.00 22.16
C THR A 307 10.65 2.94 23.61
N TYR A 308 9.98 1.85 24.01
CA TYR A 308 9.41 1.66 25.34
C TYR A 308 10.13 0.57 26.15
N HIS A 309 11.16 -0.04 25.57
CA HIS A 309 12.00 -1.03 26.23
C HIS A 309 13.45 -0.62 26.06
N ASP A 310 14.22 -0.76 27.14
CA ASP A 310 15.67 -0.80 27.02
C ASP A 310 16.15 -2.24 26.80
N GLU A 311 15.31 -3.23 27.18
CA GLU A 311 15.54 -4.65 26.99
C GLU A 311 15.49 -5.05 25.51
N PRO A 312 16.18 -6.13 25.10
CA PRO A 312 16.05 -6.66 23.76
C PRO A 312 14.60 -7.08 23.49
N VAL A 313 14.15 -6.84 22.26
CA VAL A 313 12.81 -7.23 21.80
C VAL A 313 12.93 -8.30 20.72
N ILE A 314 12.17 -9.39 20.85
CA ILE A 314 12.05 -10.42 19.81
C ILE A 314 10.60 -10.49 19.34
N LEU A 315 10.40 -10.34 18.03
CA LEU A 315 9.11 -10.48 17.37
C LEU A 315 9.02 -11.89 16.78
N MET A 316 8.26 -12.78 17.41
CA MET A 316 8.07 -14.17 17.00
C MET A 316 6.92 -14.30 16.00
N LYS A 317 7.22 -14.62 14.75
CA LYS A 317 6.28 -14.68 13.63
C LYS A 317 5.81 -16.11 13.39
N VAL A 318 4.59 -16.43 13.80
CA VAL A 318 3.95 -17.72 13.45
C VAL A 318 2.97 -17.61 12.29
N ASP A 319 2.78 -16.42 11.72
CA ASP A 319 1.78 -16.17 10.67
C ASP A 319 1.86 -17.14 9.47
N ILE A 320 0.69 -17.59 8.97
CA ILE A 320 0.56 -18.27 7.67
C ILE A 320 -0.76 -17.89 6.97
N GLY A 321 -0.73 -17.82 5.64
CA GLY A 321 -1.91 -17.54 4.83
C GLY A 321 -2.97 -18.65 4.84
N ASN A 322 -4.21 -18.28 4.52
CA ASN A 322 -5.33 -19.21 4.29
C ASN A 322 -5.66 -20.13 5.49
N ARG A 323 -5.84 -19.53 6.68
CA ARG A 323 -6.20 -20.25 7.92
C ARG A 323 -7.37 -19.61 8.64
N SER A 324 -8.46 -20.35 8.84
CA SER A 324 -9.67 -19.90 9.53
C SER A 324 -9.53 -20.03 11.05
N LEU A 325 -10.04 -19.06 11.80
CA LEU A 325 -10.14 -19.18 13.26
C LEU A 325 -11.24 -20.17 13.69
N ALA A 326 -12.28 -20.34 12.87
CA ALA A 326 -13.34 -21.31 13.11
C ALA A 326 -13.00 -22.77 12.73
N TRP A 327 -11.80 -23.03 12.21
CA TRP A 327 -11.39 -24.39 11.80
C TRP A 327 -9.90 -24.63 12.01
N ASP A 328 -9.03 -23.99 11.21
CA ASP A 328 -7.61 -24.31 11.22
C ASP A 328 -6.89 -23.93 12.52
N ILE A 329 -7.21 -22.76 13.07
CA ILE A 329 -6.65 -22.19 14.31
C ILE A 329 -7.67 -22.33 15.45
N LEU A 330 -8.61 -23.27 15.34
CA LEU A 330 -9.62 -23.49 16.36
C LEU A 330 -8.92 -23.89 17.68
N PRO A 331 -9.11 -23.18 18.80
CA PRO A 331 -8.40 -23.49 20.04
C PRO A 331 -8.84 -24.84 20.65
N PRO A 332 -7.94 -25.55 21.35
CA PRO A 332 -8.27 -26.74 22.14
C PRO A 332 -9.48 -26.54 23.05
N GLY A 333 -10.34 -27.55 23.13
CA GLY A 333 -11.58 -27.51 23.92
C GLY A 333 -12.74 -26.76 23.25
N SER A 334 -12.60 -26.32 22.00
CA SER A 334 -13.74 -25.80 21.24
C SER A 334 -14.72 -26.92 20.89
N GLU A 335 -15.97 -26.76 21.26
CA GLU A 335 -17.02 -27.76 21.04
C GLU A 335 -17.61 -27.72 19.63
N ARG A 336 -18.14 -28.86 19.19
CA ARG A 336 -18.99 -28.94 17.99
C ARG A 336 -20.22 -28.05 18.16
N TYR A 337 -20.78 -27.61 17.04
CA TYR A 337 -22.03 -26.85 17.06
C TYR A 337 -22.88 -27.12 15.82
N GLU A 338 -24.16 -26.78 15.90
CA GLU A 338 -25.13 -27.10 14.84
C GLU A 338 -25.77 -25.84 14.27
N ILE A 339 -25.95 -25.81 12.96
CA ILE A 339 -26.80 -24.83 12.27
C ILE A 339 -27.68 -25.61 11.29
N GLY A 340 -28.99 -25.64 11.55
CA GLY A 340 -29.91 -26.50 10.82
C GLY A 340 -29.50 -27.97 10.96
N ASP A 341 -29.41 -28.66 9.81
CA ASP A 341 -29.02 -30.08 9.72
C ASP A 341 -27.52 -30.30 9.52
N THR A 342 -26.71 -29.26 9.72
CA THR A 342 -25.25 -29.33 9.59
C THR A 342 -24.59 -29.23 10.96
N VAL A 343 -23.71 -30.18 11.26
CA VAL A 343 -22.76 -30.12 12.39
C VAL A 343 -21.48 -29.46 11.89
N TYR A 344 -20.96 -28.52 12.66
CA TYR A 344 -19.67 -27.89 12.49
C TYR A 344 -18.70 -28.41 13.53
N ALA A 345 -17.45 -28.51 13.12
CA ALA A 345 -16.39 -29.11 13.90
C ALA A 345 -16.14 -28.46 15.26
N GLY A 346 -15.83 -29.32 16.25
CA GLY A 346 -15.05 -28.98 17.42
C GLY A 346 -13.56 -29.27 17.17
N TYR A 347 -12.72 -28.86 18.13
CA TYR A 347 -11.28 -29.14 18.08
C TYR A 347 -11.01 -30.64 17.95
N GLY A 348 -10.14 -31.02 17.02
CA GLY A 348 -9.76 -32.42 16.75
C GLY A 348 -10.61 -33.14 15.70
N ASP A 349 -11.77 -32.59 15.29
CA ASP A 349 -12.56 -33.17 14.20
C ASP A 349 -11.83 -33.07 12.86
N THR A 350 -12.03 -34.03 11.97
CA THR A 350 -11.28 -34.17 10.70
C THR A 350 -12.00 -33.59 9.49
N GLN A 351 -13.26 -33.18 9.64
CA GLN A 351 -14.02 -32.42 8.65
C GLN A 351 -14.51 -31.12 9.26
N SER A 352 -14.50 -30.02 8.49
CA SER A 352 -14.94 -28.71 8.97
C SER A 352 -16.43 -28.66 9.30
N SER A 353 -17.23 -29.47 8.61
CA SER A 353 -18.66 -29.62 8.82
C SER A 353 -19.19 -30.85 8.08
N TRP A 354 -20.27 -31.45 8.56
CA TRP A 354 -20.96 -32.58 7.93
C TRP A 354 -22.47 -32.56 8.23
N PRO A 355 -23.33 -33.14 7.37
CA PRO A 355 -24.75 -33.32 7.68
C PRO A 355 -24.95 -34.25 8.88
N LYS A 356 -25.91 -33.94 9.75
CA LYS A 356 -26.26 -34.79 10.92
C LYS A 356 -26.55 -36.23 10.52
N ALA A 357 -27.26 -36.41 9.42
CA ALA A 357 -27.64 -37.73 8.90
C ALA A 357 -26.45 -38.58 8.45
N GLN A 358 -25.28 -37.97 8.17
CA GLN A 358 -24.08 -38.68 7.71
C GLN A 358 -23.29 -39.33 8.86
N GLY A 359 -23.53 -38.94 10.12
CA GLY A 359 -22.74 -39.39 11.26
C GLY A 359 -21.34 -38.77 11.30
N GLU A 360 -20.51 -39.17 12.26
CA GLU A 360 -19.20 -38.56 12.50
C GLU A 360 -18.21 -38.73 11.33
N PRO A 361 -17.33 -37.76 11.10
CA PRO A 361 -16.38 -37.80 10.00
C PRO A 361 -15.30 -38.89 10.19
N ASN A 362 -14.92 -39.54 9.08
CA ASN A 362 -13.80 -40.50 9.05
C ASN A 362 -12.45 -39.81 9.36
N PRO A 363 -11.45 -40.56 9.86
CA PRO A 363 -10.10 -40.03 10.10
C PRO A 363 -9.45 -39.45 8.84
N GLY A 364 -8.74 -38.32 8.99
CA GLY A 364 -7.98 -37.65 7.94
C GLY A 364 -6.73 -36.97 8.51
N GLY A 365 -5.87 -36.43 7.63
CA GLY A 365 -4.58 -35.84 8.04
C GLY A 365 -4.65 -34.38 8.51
N TRP A 366 -5.71 -33.63 8.19
CA TRP A 366 -5.97 -32.28 8.71
C TRP A 366 -7.16 -32.34 9.66
N TYR A 367 -7.14 -31.52 10.70
CA TYR A 367 -8.19 -31.49 11.73
C TYR A 367 -8.38 -30.06 12.26
N ALA A 368 -9.50 -29.81 12.93
CA ALA A 368 -9.82 -28.54 13.55
C ALA A 368 -8.79 -28.22 14.64
N GLY A 369 -8.06 -27.12 14.49
CA GLY A 369 -7.01 -26.70 15.41
C GLY A 369 -5.61 -27.21 15.06
N LYS A 370 -5.44 -27.94 13.95
CA LYS A 370 -4.10 -28.39 13.53
C LYS A 370 -3.10 -27.23 13.39
N GLN A 371 -3.53 -26.09 12.85
CA GLN A 371 -2.64 -24.94 12.73
C GLN A 371 -2.35 -24.28 14.09
N TYR A 372 -3.31 -24.28 15.01
CA TYR A 372 -3.08 -23.87 16.40
C TYR A 372 -1.97 -24.71 17.04
N ASP A 373 -2.02 -26.04 16.86
CA ASP A 373 -1.04 -26.96 17.45
C ASP A 373 0.35 -26.74 16.85
N GLU A 374 0.41 -26.60 15.52
CA GLU A 374 1.66 -26.34 14.81
C GLU A 374 2.28 -24.99 15.22
N TYR A 375 1.48 -23.92 15.38
CA TYR A 375 1.97 -22.64 15.89
C TYR A 375 2.54 -22.78 17.30
N THR A 376 1.78 -23.45 18.18
CA THR A 376 2.17 -23.65 19.58
C THR A 376 3.44 -24.47 19.68
N ALA A 377 3.57 -25.53 18.88
CA ALA A 377 4.76 -26.36 18.80
C ALA A 377 5.98 -25.56 18.31
N SER A 378 5.84 -24.72 17.27
CA SER A 378 6.94 -23.88 16.80
C SER A 378 7.38 -22.81 17.80
N ILE A 379 6.45 -22.18 18.51
CA ILE A 379 6.79 -21.23 19.58
C ILE A 379 7.54 -21.97 20.69
N LYS A 380 7.00 -23.08 21.19
CA LYS A 380 7.65 -23.90 22.22
C LYS A 380 9.04 -24.37 21.80
N HIS A 381 9.22 -24.72 20.52
CA HIS A 381 10.53 -25.10 20.02
C HIS A 381 11.55 -23.97 20.14
N VAL A 382 11.19 -22.74 19.76
CA VAL A 382 12.09 -21.58 19.93
C VAL A 382 12.34 -21.29 21.41
N LEU A 383 11.32 -21.34 22.25
CA LEU A 383 11.43 -21.09 23.69
C LEU A 383 12.30 -22.13 24.42
N SER A 384 12.18 -23.40 24.06
CA SER A 384 12.99 -24.49 24.64
C SER A 384 14.45 -24.47 24.19
N ASN A 385 14.73 -23.91 23.00
CA ASN A 385 16.08 -23.77 22.45
C ASN A 385 16.57 -22.30 22.49
N PHE A 386 16.01 -21.49 23.39
CA PHE A 386 16.22 -20.05 23.41
C PHE A 386 17.70 -19.67 23.50
N GLY A 387 18.46 -20.30 24.39
CA GLY A 387 19.89 -20.01 24.55
C GLY A 387 20.76 -20.47 23.37
N GLU A 388 20.28 -21.41 22.55
CA GLU A 388 20.98 -21.83 21.33
C GLU A 388 20.70 -20.86 20.16
N ILE A 389 19.44 -20.41 20.05
CA ILE A 389 19.01 -19.46 19.01
C ILE A 389 19.52 -18.04 19.33
N TYR A 390 19.56 -17.67 20.61
CA TYR A 390 20.04 -16.38 21.11
C TYR A 390 21.16 -16.54 22.16
N PRO A 391 22.37 -16.98 21.74
CA PRO A 391 23.50 -17.18 22.67
C PRO A 391 23.83 -15.93 23.49
N GLN A 392 23.62 -14.74 22.93
CA GLN A 392 23.84 -13.45 23.58
C GLN A 392 22.85 -13.15 24.73
N TYR A 393 21.70 -13.82 24.76
CA TYR A 393 20.64 -13.62 25.76
C TYR A 393 20.43 -14.85 26.65
N LYS A 394 21.25 -15.90 26.49
CA LYS A 394 21.07 -17.19 27.17
C LYS A 394 20.93 -17.08 28.70
N ASP A 395 21.62 -16.12 29.31
CA ASP A 395 21.66 -15.91 30.77
C ASP A 395 20.62 -14.88 31.25
N GLN A 396 19.94 -14.17 30.34
CA GLN A 396 18.94 -13.14 30.66
C GLN A 396 17.53 -13.72 30.86
N GLY A 397 17.25 -14.86 30.22
CA GLY A 397 15.89 -15.39 30.13
C GLY A 397 14.97 -14.51 29.26
N TYR A 398 13.67 -14.78 29.33
CA TYR A 398 12.67 -14.06 28.53
C TYR A 398 11.34 -13.90 29.26
N GLU A 399 10.55 -12.94 28.79
CA GLU A 399 9.16 -12.69 29.18
C GLU A 399 8.29 -12.60 27.92
N ILE A 400 7.16 -13.30 27.91
CA ILE A 400 6.14 -13.13 26.87
C ILE A 400 5.32 -11.87 27.20
N ALA A 401 5.72 -10.75 26.61
CA ALA A 401 5.18 -9.43 26.91
C ALA A 401 3.83 -9.17 26.21
N GLY A 402 3.59 -9.82 25.07
CA GLY A 402 2.33 -9.64 24.36
C GLY A 402 2.13 -10.50 23.13
N PHE A 403 0.91 -10.39 22.61
CA PHE A 403 0.42 -11.08 21.43
C PHE A 403 -0.16 -10.07 20.44
N VAL A 404 0.10 -10.28 19.16
CA VAL A 404 -0.43 -9.47 18.06
C VAL A 404 -1.22 -10.38 17.13
N TRP A 405 -2.49 -10.03 16.90
CA TRP A 405 -3.42 -10.81 16.09
C TRP A 405 -3.90 -10.00 14.87
N TRP A 406 -3.65 -10.53 13.67
CA TRP A 406 -4.23 -9.98 12.44
C TRP A 406 -4.63 -11.05 11.43
N GLN A 407 -5.86 -11.53 11.60
CA GLN A 407 -6.47 -12.62 10.87
C GLN A 407 -7.94 -12.27 10.63
N GLY A 408 -8.59 -12.88 9.64
CA GLY A 408 -10.06 -12.86 9.54
C GLY A 408 -10.56 -13.02 8.11
N HIS A 409 -9.69 -12.89 7.12
CA HIS A 409 -10.03 -13.02 5.70
C HIS A 409 -10.71 -14.36 5.39
N LYS A 410 -10.23 -15.45 6.01
CA LYS A 410 -10.73 -16.82 5.78
C LYS A 410 -12.05 -17.11 6.49
N ASP A 411 -12.45 -16.28 7.44
CA ASP A 411 -13.70 -16.43 8.20
C ASP A 411 -14.84 -15.58 7.62
N GLN A 412 -14.67 -14.99 6.43
CA GLN A 412 -15.68 -14.18 5.73
C GLN A 412 -16.78 -15.02 5.05
N ASN A 413 -17.30 -16.02 5.77
CA ASN A 413 -18.56 -16.68 5.47
C ASN A 413 -19.47 -16.55 6.70
N ASP A 414 -20.79 -16.62 6.50
CA ASP A 414 -21.75 -16.31 7.57
C ASP A 414 -21.57 -17.17 8.82
N VAL A 415 -21.24 -18.45 8.65
CA VAL A 415 -21.10 -19.38 9.76
C VAL A 415 -19.86 -19.05 10.59
N HIS A 416 -18.69 -18.94 9.96
CA HIS A 416 -17.45 -18.66 10.67
C HIS A 416 -17.47 -17.25 11.29
N ALA A 417 -18.01 -16.27 10.55
CA ALA A 417 -18.17 -14.91 11.04
C ALA A 417 -19.05 -14.85 12.30
N SER A 418 -20.13 -15.65 12.36
CA SER A 418 -21.04 -15.68 13.52
C SER A 418 -20.36 -16.16 14.82
N ARG A 419 -19.30 -16.96 14.71
CA ARG A 419 -18.55 -17.52 15.85
C ARG A 419 -17.27 -16.76 16.17
N TYR A 420 -16.88 -15.79 15.35
CA TYR A 420 -15.55 -15.21 15.38
C TYR A 420 -15.17 -14.61 16.74
N ALA A 421 -16.06 -13.81 17.36
CA ALA A 421 -15.78 -13.18 18.65
C ALA A 421 -15.56 -14.20 19.78
N GLN A 422 -16.39 -15.24 19.83
CA GLN A 422 -16.27 -16.32 20.83
C GLN A 422 -14.96 -17.08 20.64
N ASN A 423 -14.63 -17.45 19.40
CA ASN A 423 -13.42 -18.21 19.12
C ASN A 423 -12.16 -17.38 19.38
N LEU A 424 -12.18 -16.08 19.10
CA LEU A 424 -11.06 -15.19 19.39
C LEU A 424 -10.87 -15.00 20.89
N ALA A 425 -11.94 -14.79 21.64
CA ALA A 425 -11.88 -14.73 23.10
C ALA A 425 -11.36 -16.05 23.71
N HIS A 426 -11.75 -17.19 23.14
CA HIS A 426 -11.23 -18.49 23.56
C HIS A 426 -9.73 -18.61 23.27
N LEU A 427 -9.29 -18.24 22.06
CA LEU A 427 -7.87 -18.25 21.68
C LEU A 427 -7.01 -17.44 22.65
N ILE A 428 -7.46 -16.22 22.99
CA ILE A 428 -6.77 -15.34 23.94
C ILE A 428 -6.55 -16.04 25.28
N LYS A 429 -7.60 -16.66 25.84
CA LYS A 429 -7.54 -17.36 27.12
C LYS A 429 -6.63 -18.59 27.04
N THR A 430 -6.75 -19.37 25.97
CA THR A 430 -5.99 -20.60 25.80
C THR A 430 -4.50 -20.31 25.66
N TRP A 431 -4.09 -19.32 24.85
CA TRP A 431 -2.68 -18.95 24.72
C TRP A 431 -2.08 -18.33 25.98
N ARG A 432 -2.82 -17.50 26.71
CA ARG A 432 -2.36 -17.00 28.02
C ARG A 432 -2.04 -18.15 28.98
N LYS A 433 -2.90 -19.17 29.02
CA LYS A 433 -2.69 -20.37 29.84
C LYS A 433 -1.51 -21.21 29.32
N GLU A 434 -1.50 -21.48 28.01
CA GLU A 434 -0.50 -22.32 27.33
C GLU A 434 0.92 -21.81 27.54
N PHE A 435 1.08 -20.49 27.43
CA PHE A 435 2.38 -19.81 27.55
C PHE A 435 2.63 -19.21 28.94
N LYS A 436 1.77 -19.52 29.93
CA LYS A 436 1.89 -19.04 31.32
C LYS A 436 2.06 -17.51 31.40
N ALA A 437 1.34 -16.78 30.56
CA ALA A 437 1.45 -15.33 30.39
C ALA A 437 0.09 -14.66 30.63
N PRO A 438 -0.46 -14.70 31.87
CA PRO A 438 -1.81 -14.22 32.16
C PRO A 438 -1.99 -12.72 31.89
N ASP A 439 -0.95 -11.92 32.10
CA ASP A 439 -0.98 -10.46 31.97
C ASP A 439 -0.48 -9.95 30.62
N ALA A 440 -0.05 -10.85 29.73
CA ALA A 440 0.41 -10.49 28.41
C ALA A 440 -0.68 -9.72 27.64
N LYS A 441 -0.27 -8.59 27.08
CA LYS A 441 -1.16 -7.69 26.35
C LYS A 441 -1.52 -8.29 25.00
N TRP A 442 -2.75 -8.08 24.55
CA TRP A 442 -3.18 -8.46 23.22
C TRP A 442 -3.53 -7.23 22.40
N VAL A 443 -2.98 -7.17 21.19
CA VAL A 443 -3.37 -6.17 20.19
C VAL A 443 -3.94 -6.90 18.99
N ILE A 444 -5.15 -6.51 18.61
CA ILE A 444 -5.89 -7.06 17.47
C ILE A 444 -6.02 -5.93 16.43
N ALA A 445 -5.93 -6.25 15.15
CA ALA A 445 -6.34 -5.33 14.09
C ALA A 445 -7.60 -5.86 13.41
N THR A 446 -8.56 -4.97 13.11
CA THR A 446 -9.73 -5.36 12.34
C THR A 446 -9.32 -5.82 10.94
N ILE A 447 -10.16 -6.66 10.32
CA ILE A 447 -10.10 -6.79 8.88
C ILE A 447 -10.66 -5.52 8.20
N ALA A 448 -10.08 -5.11 7.07
CA ALA A 448 -10.46 -3.89 6.38
C ALA A 448 -10.58 -4.03 4.86
N PHE A 449 -10.88 -5.22 4.34
CA PHE A 449 -11.00 -5.43 2.89
C PHE A 449 -12.06 -4.50 2.27
N GLY A 450 -11.66 -3.62 1.35
CA GLY A 450 -12.54 -2.58 0.81
C GLY A 450 -12.74 -1.35 1.71
N GLY A 451 -12.01 -1.25 2.83
CA GLY A 451 -12.11 -0.16 3.80
C GLY A 451 -13.50 -0.04 4.39
N TRP A 452 -14.06 1.18 4.43
CA TRP A 452 -15.42 1.44 4.91
C TRP A 452 -16.53 0.85 4.04
N LYS A 453 -16.22 0.29 2.87
CA LYS A 453 -17.19 -0.47 2.05
C LYS A 453 -17.27 -1.95 2.44
N LEU A 454 -16.51 -2.38 3.44
CA LEU A 454 -16.59 -3.75 3.97
C LEU A 454 -18.02 -4.04 4.42
N ASP A 455 -18.59 -5.13 3.92
CA ASP A 455 -19.98 -5.52 4.17
C ASP A 455 -20.12 -7.04 4.38
N GLY A 456 -21.33 -7.50 4.69
CA GLY A 456 -21.68 -8.91 4.82
C GLY A 456 -20.86 -9.63 5.89
N PRO A 457 -20.43 -10.89 5.66
CA PRO A 457 -19.60 -11.64 6.60
C PRO A 457 -18.29 -10.94 6.97
N GLY A 458 -17.69 -10.18 6.06
CA GLY A 458 -16.47 -9.42 6.34
C GLY A 458 -16.68 -8.35 7.40
N LYS A 459 -17.78 -7.59 7.28
CA LYS A 459 -18.18 -6.61 8.30
C LYS A 459 -18.47 -7.27 9.64
N LYS A 460 -19.16 -8.42 9.64
CA LYS A 460 -19.42 -9.21 10.86
C LYS A 460 -18.12 -9.63 11.56
N VAL A 461 -17.09 -10.03 10.82
CA VAL A 461 -15.76 -10.35 11.39
C VAL A 461 -15.09 -9.11 11.98
N ALA A 462 -15.10 -7.97 11.28
CA ALA A 462 -14.53 -6.72 11.79
C ALA A 462 -15.24 -6.24 13.08
N GLU A 463 -16.56 -6.31 13.12
CA GLU A 463 -17.36 -6.00 14.32
C GLU A 463 -17.11 -7.00 15.45
N ALA A 464 -16.92 -8.28 15.12
CA ALA A 464 -16.55 -9.29 16.10
C ALA A 464 -15.17 -8.99 16.73
N GLN A 465 -14.18 -8.59 15.93
CA GLN A 465 -12.85 -8.19 16.39
C GLN A 465 -12.91 -6.98 17.32
N LEU A 466 -13.68 -5.95 16.96
CA LEU A 466 -13.92 -4.80 17.84
C LEU A 466 -14.60 -5.27 19.13
N SER A 467 -15.61 -6.13 19.05
CA SER A 467 -16.32 -6.59 20.24
C SER A 467 -15.49 -7.40 21.24
N VAL A 468 -14.30 -7.91 20.85
CA VAL A 468 -13.37 -8.62 21.75
C VAL A 468 -12.45 -7.64 22.50
N ASP A 469 -12.42 -6.37 22.12
CA ASP A 469 -11.69 -5.37 22.88
C ASP A 469 -12.22 -5.29 24.33
N GLY A 470 -11.35 -4.86 25.23
CA GLY A 470 -11.70 -4.69 26.64
C GLY A 470 -12.55 -3.44 26.96
N GLU A 471 -12.87 -2.62 25.97
CA GLU A 471 -13.53 -1.30 26.12
C GLU A 471 -15.03 -1.37 25.77
N SER A 472 -15.43 -2.26 24.87
CA SER A 472 -16.80 -2.48 24.37
C SER A 472 -17.74 -3.10 25.43
N GLY A 473 -17.17 -3.71 26.47
CA GLY A 473 -17.90 -4.32 27.58
C GLY A 473 -18.42 -5.73 27.34
N LYS A 474 -18.27 -6.31 26.13
CA LYS A 474 -18.75 -7.68 25.83
C LYS A 474 -17.89 -8.76 26.49
N PHE A 475 -16.58 -8.52 26.63
CA PHE A 475 -15.65 -9.38 27.36
C PHE A 475 -14.97 -8.54 28.46
N PRO A 476 -15.66 -8.27 29.58
CA PRO A 476 -15.16 -7.36 30.62
C PRO A 476 -13.83 -7.80 31.24
N GLU A 477 -13.51 -9.11 31.22
CA GLU A 477 -12.23 -9.66 31.66
C GLU A 477 -11.02 -9.18 30.83
N PHE A 478 -11.26 -8.57 29.66
CA PHE A 478 -10.23 -8.09 28.76
C PHE A 478 -9.91 -6.60 28.92
N LYS A 479 -10.63 -5.88 29.78
CA LYS A 479 -10.43 -4.46 30.06
C LYS A 479 -8.99 -4.16 30.49
N GLY A 480 -8.33 -3.23 29.78
CA GLY A 480 -6.94 -2.83 30.04
C GLY A 480 -5.85 -3.83 29.60
N ASN A 481 -6.25 -4.97 29.02
CA ASN A 481 -5.35 -6.06 28.63
C ASN A 481 -5.49 -6.49 27.16
N VAL A 482 -6.62 -6.19 26.50
CA VAL A 482 -6.85 -6.46 25.08
C VAL A 482 -7.34 -5.18 24.40
N LYS A 483 -6.76 -4.84 23.26
CA LYS A 483 -7.19 -3.70 22.44
C LYS A 483 -7.32 -4.10 20.98
N THR A 484 -8.40 -3.67 20.35
CA THR A 484 -8.58 -3.79 18.90
C THR A 484 -8.36 -2.44 18.22
N ILE A 485 -7.61 -2.44 17.12
CA ILE A 485 -7.30 -1.28 16.30
C ILE A 485 -8.19 -1.34 15.05
N GLU A 486 -8.94 -0.26 14.81
CA GLU A 486 -9.71 -0.08 13.59
C GLU A 486 -8.78 0.17 12.40
N ALA A 487 -8.69 -0.81 11.50
CA ALA A 487 -7.82 -0.77 10.34
C ALA A 487 -8.49 -0.21 9.07
N ARG A 488 -9.82 0.06 9.07
CA ARG A 488 -10.58 0.45 7.86
C ARG A 488 -10.12 1.73 7.19
N ASP A 489 -9.61 2.70 7.95
CA ASP A 489 -9.04 3.93 7.41
C ASP A 489 -7.71 3.72 6.65
N PHE A 490 -7.04 2.59 6.89
CA PHE A 490 -5.74 2.29 6.30
C PHE A 490 -5.83 1.49 4.99
N TRP A 491 -7.03 1.13 4.55
CA TRP A 491 -7.22 0.42 3.29
C TRP A 491 -6.86 1.29 2.07
N ARG A 492 -6.01 0.76 1.18
CA ARG A 492 -5.61 1.44 -0.06
C ARG A 492 -6.32 0.85 -1.27
N ARG A 493 -6.72 1.72 -2.20
CA ARG A 493 -7.30 1.30 -3.48
C ARG A 493 -6.21 0.74 -4.40
N ALA A 494 -6.59 -0.09 -5.36
CA ALA A 494 -5.67 -0.74 -6.29
C ALA A 494 -4.72 0.23 -7.02
N GLY A 495 -5.14 1.45 -7.35
CA GLY A 495 -4.29 2.46 -7.99
C GLY A 495 -3.21 3.09 -7.09
N GLU A 496 -3.30 2.89 -5.77
CA GLU A 496 -2.30 3.30 -4.78
C GLU A 496 -1.49 2.13 -4.23
N SER A 497 -1.92 0.91 -4.55
CA SER A 497 -1.27 -0.36 -4.20
C SER A 497 -0.41 -0.82 -5.36
N PRO A 498 0.79 -1.33 -5.12
CA PRO A 498 1.62 -1.88 -6.19
C PRO A 498 1.02 -3.12 -6.83
N LYS A 499 0.29 -3.93 -6.07
CA LYS A 499 -0.47 -5.07 -6.62
C LYS A 499 -1.97 -4.95 -6.38
N ASN A 500 -2.74 -5.40 -7.37
CA ASN A 500 -4.19 -5.48 -7.28
C ASN A 500 -4.65 -6.90 -6.94
N GLN A 501 -4.42 -7.33 -5.69
CA GLN A 501 -4.88 -8.65 -5.21
C GLN A 501 -6.23 -8.58 -4.50
N GLY A 502 -6.67 -7.43 -3.99
CA GLY A 502 -7.99 -7.26 -3.35
C GLY A 502 -8.16 -7.93 -1.98
N PHE A 503 -7.25 -8.83 -1.57
CA PHE A 503 -7.22 -9.48 -0.24
C PHE A 503 -5.95 -9.18 0.56
N HIS A 504 -5.08 -8.31 0.04
CA HIS A 504 -3.94 -7.76 0.77
C HIS A 504 -3.99 -6.23 0.78
N TYR A 505 -3.65 -5.62 1.92
CA TYR A 505 -4.05 -4.24 2.25
C TYR A 505 -3.26 -3.20 1.47
N ASN A 506 -1.93 -3.30 1.55
CA ASN A 506 -1.04 -2.36 0.87
C ASN A 506 -0.29 -3.01 -0.29
N HIS A 507 -0.11 -4.33 -0.22
CA HIS A 507 0.69 -5.15 -1.12
C HIS A 507 1.62 -4.37 -2.02
N ASN A 508 2.62 -3.71 -1.41
CA ASN A 508 3.72 -3.25 -2.24
C ASN A 508 4.26 -4.33 -3.17
#